data_AF-A0A4D6N067-F1
#
_entry.id   AF-A0A4D6N067-F1
#
_cell.length_a   1.000
_cell.length_b   1.000
_cell.length_c   1.000
_cell.angle_alpha   90.00
_cell.angle_beta   90.00
_cell.angle_gamma   90.00
#
_symmetry.space_group_name_H-M   'P 1'
#
loop_
_entity.id
_entity.type
_entity.pdbx_description
1 polymer ?
#
loop_
_entity_poly.entity_id
_entity_poly.type
_entity_poly.pdbx_seq_one_letter_code
_entity_poly.pdbx_strand_id
1 'polypeptide(L)'
;MQRNHDEVVKMGTMLAESWGTILGSPPEMCASMIMVGLPSKLCVMSDDDALRLRSYLRVYHAIEVPVYYQVLRNDDRDPRDKNGYITGYVRISHQVYNTVDDYQKLKTAINQLLEDGKICSGLPTE
;
A
#
# COMPACT_ATOMS: atom_id res chain seq x y z
N MET A 1 -4.52 7.27 -22.72
CA MET A 1 -4.06 7.68 -21.37
C MET A 1 -5.20 7.66 -20.35
N GLN A 2 -6.39 8.18 -20.69
CA GLN A 2 -7.57 8.16 -19.80
C GLN A 2 -7.90 6.78 -19.20
N ARG A 3 -7.97 5.71 -20.02
CA ARG A 3 -8.28 4.36 -19.53
C ARG A 3 -7.33 3.84 -18.45
N ASN A 4 -6.03 4.12 -18.56
CA ASN A 4 -5.06 3.66 -17.56
C ASN A 4 -5.19 4.44 -16.25
N HIS A 5 -5.49 5.73 -16.36
CA HIS A 5 -5.78 6.58 -15.24
C HIS A 5 -7.04 6.10 -14.51
N ASP A 6 -8.16 5.92 -15.23
CA ASP A 6 -9.42 5.49 -14.64
C ASP A 6 -9.28 4.13 -13.93
N GLU A 7 -8.56 3.18 -14.54
CA GLU A 7 -8.31 1.87 -13.94
C GLU A 7 -7.39 1.94 -12.72
N VAL A 8 -6.28 2.69 -12.77
CA VAL A 8 -5.39 2.80 -11.60
C VAL A 8 -6.07 3.53 -10.44
N VAL A 9 -6.89 4.55 -10.72
CA VAL A 9 -7.71 5.24 -9.73
C VAL A 9 -8.71 4.27 -9.10
N LYS A 10 -9.44 3.50 -9.92
CA LYS A 10 -10.39 2.49 -9.41
C LYS A 10 -9.71 1.48 -8.49
N MET A 11 -8.54 0.97 -8.86
CA MET A 11 -7.79 0.02 -8.03
C MET A 11 -7.26 0.68 -6.75
N GLY A 12 -6.75 1.91 -6.85
CA GLY A 12 -6.25 2.66 -5.70
C GLY A 12 -7.36 2.92 -4.69
N THR A 13 -8.51 3.42 -5.15
CA THR A 13 -9.68 3.69 -4.31
C THR A 13 -10.17 2.42 -3.61
N MET A 14 -10.28 1.31 -4.35
CA MET A 14 -10.68 0.02 -3.75
C MET A 14 -9.72 -0.43 -2.63
N LEU A 15 -8.41 -0.26 -2.81
CA LEU A 15 -7.42 -0.61 -1.79
C LEU A 15 -7.55 0.31 -0.57
N ALA A 16 -7.62 1.63 -0.79
CA ALA A 16 -7.77 2.62 0.28
C ALA A 16 -9.04 2.37 1.11
N GLU A 17 -10.17 2.11 0.45
CA GLU A 17 -11.44 1.79 1.12
C GLU A 17 -11.35 0.49 1.92
N SER A 18 -10.77 -0.57 1.35
CA SER A 18 -10.60 -1.85 2.05
C SER A 18 -9.74 -1.72 3.29
N TRP A 19 -8.74 -0.85 3.26
CA TRP A 19 -7.77 -0.67 4.33
C TRP A 19 -8.19 0.40 5.33
N GLY A 20 -9.20 1.20 4.99
CA GLY A 20 -9.59 2.38 5.77
C GLY A 20 -8.50 3.46 5.77
N THR A 21 -7.79 3.59 4.66
CA THR A 21 -6.64 4.47 4.46
C THR A 21 -6.93 5.49 3.35
N ILE A 22 -5.88 6.15 2.84
CA ILE A 22 -5.99 7.24 1.87
C ILE A 22 -5.20 6.97 0.60
N LEU A 23 -5.54 7.72 -0.45
CA LEU A 23 -4.68 7.89 -1.61
C LEU A 23 -3.62 8.96 -1.30
N GLY A 24 -2.38 8.76 -1.75
CA GLY A 24 -1.29 9.72 -1.56
C GLY A 24 -1.39 10.96 -2.44
N SER A 25 -2.35 10.99 -3.37
CA SER A 25 -2.69 12.17 -4.18
C SER A 25 -4.17 12.10 -4.57
N PRO A 26 -4.82 13.25 -4.81
CA PRO A 26 -6.19 13.28 -5.33
C PRO A 26 -6.31 12.53 -6.66
N PRO A 27 -7.39 11.77 -6.88
CA PRO A 27 -7.60 11.01 -8.12
C PRO A 27 -7.40 11.82 -9.39
N GLU A 28 -7.84 13.09 -9.40
CA GLU A 28 -7.78 13.99 -10.55
C GLU A 28 -6.34 14.42 -10.90
N MET A 29 -5.42 14.30 -9.94
CA MET A 29 -4.01 14.64 -10.11
C MET A 29 -3.13 13.41 -10.36
N CYS A 30 -3.69 12.20 -10.26
CA CYS A 30 -2.95 10.97 -10.50
C CYS A 30 -2.73 10.76 -12.00
N ALA A 31 -1.53 10.31 -12.38
CA ALA A 31 -1.24 9.93 -13.76
C ALA A 31 -1.58 8.44 -13.97
N SER A 32 -0.65 7.66 -14.51
CA SER A 32 -0.74 6.20 -14.63
C SER A 32 -0.24 5.44 -13.38
N MET A 33 0.03 6.17 -12.29
CA MET A 33 0.53 5.64 -11.02
C MET A 33 -0.11 6.37 -9.84
N ILE A 34 -0.35 5.65 -8.75
CA ILE A 34 -0.89 6.23 -7.50
C ILE A 34 -0.24 5.56 -6.30
N MET A 35 0.00 6.36 -5.26
CA MET A 35 0.41 5.88 -3.95
C MET A 35 -0.84 5.59 -3.12
N VAL A 36 -0.89 4.44 -2.44
CA VAL A 36 -1.98 4.09 -1.54
C VAL A 36 -1.40 3.85 -0.15
N GLY A 37 -1.98 4.51 0.86
CA GLY A 37 -1.56 4.35 2.25
C GLY A 37 -1.80 2.93 2.75
N LEU A 38 -0.79 2.34 3.35
CA LEU A 38 -0.91 1.08 4.07
C LEU A 38 -1.52 1.32 5.46
N PRO A 39 -2.27 0.36 6.01
CA PRO A 39 -2.77 0.47 7.38
C PRO A 39 -1.63 0.71 8.37
N SER A 40 -1.80 1.71 9.26
CA SER A 40 -0.82 2.06 10.29
C SER A 40 -0.49 0.89 11.22
N LYS A 41 -1.46 -0.03 11.41
CA LYS A 41 -1.31 -1.29 12.15
C LYS A 41 -0.22 -2.22 11.64
N LEU A 42 0.20 -2.10 10.37
CA LEU A 42 1.32 -2.89 9.86
C LEU A 42 2.67 -2.39 10.40
N CYS A 43 2.71 -1.19 10.97
CA CYS A 43 3.89 -0.58 11.58
C CYS A 43 5.09 -0.54 10.64
N VAL A 44 4.92 0.01 9.43
CA VAL A 44 6.04 0.31 8.51
C VAL A 44 6.79 1.53 9.07
N MET A 45 7.85 1.31 9.85
CA MET A 45 8.55 2.39 10.57
C MET A 45 9.93 2.71 10.01
N SER A 46 10.36 2.01 8.97
CA SER A 46 11.66 2.14 8.35
C SER A 46 11.65 1.65 6.90
N ASP A 47 12.68 2.01 6.13
CA ASP A 47 12.90 1.43 4.81
C ASP A 47 13.11 -0.09 4.88
N ASP A 48 13.70 -0.61 5.96
CA ASP A 48 13.87 -2.05 6.18
C ASP A 48 12.52 -2.77 6.36
N ASP A 49 11.57 -2.16 7.09
CA ASP A 49 10.21 -2.68 7.23
C ASP A 49 9.48 -2.70 5.87
N ALA A 50 9.65 -1.63 5.08
CA ALA A 50 9.07 -1.54 3.74
C ALA A 50 9.65 -2.61 2.80
N LEU A 51 10.98 -2.79 2.82
CA LEU A 51 11.66 -3.84 2.05
C LEU A 51 11.20 -5.23 2.49
N ARG A 52 11.07 -5.47 3.79
CA ARG A 52 10.61 -6.75 4.32
C ARG A 52 9.18 -7.07 3.92
N LEU A 53 8.27 -6.10 3.99
CA LEU A 53 6.90 -6.27 3.52
C LEU A 53 6.88 -6.56 2.01
N ARG A 54 7.68 -5.83 1.22
CA ARG A 54 7.81 -6.08 -0.22
C ARG A 54 8.30 -7.50 -0.51
N SER A 55 9.34 -7.97 0.17
CA SER A 55 9.85 -9.34 0.01
C SER A 55 8.81 -10.37 0.41
N TYR A 56 8.13 -10.17 1.54
CA TYR A 56 7.07 -11.06 2.00
C TYR A 56 5.93 -11.21 0.97
N LEU A 57 5.45 -10.09 0.43
CA LEU A 57 4.41 -10.10 -0.62
C LEU A 57 4.88 -10.83 -1.88
N ARG A 58 6.14 -10.64 -2.28
CA ARG A 58 6.71 -11.29 -3.46
C ARG A 58 6.84 -12.80 -3.27
N VAL A 59 7.35 -13.24 -2.13
CA VAL A 59 7.71 -14.65 -1.88
C VAL A 59 6.50 -15.49 -1.54
N TYR A 60 5.66 -14.99 -0.63
CA TYR A 60 4.56 -15.78 -0.07
C TYR A 60 3.24 -15.57 -0.84
N HIS A 61 3.11 -14.46 -1.57
CA HIS A 61 1.87 -14.13 -2.29
C HIS A 61 2.06 -13.95 -3.80
N ALA A 62 3.30 -14.05 -4.31
CA ALA A 62 3.64 -13.78 -5.71
C ALA A 62 3.21 -12.38 -6.19
N ILE A 63 3.22 -11.39 -5.29
CA ILE A 63 2.83 -10.01 -5.58
C ILE A 63 4.07 -9.13 -5.59
N GLU A 64 4.41 -8.59 -6.75
CA GLU A 64 5.48 -7.62 -6.86
C GLU A 64 4.90 -6.21 -6.89
N VAL A 65 5.07 -5.45 -5.80
CA VAL A 65 4.64 -4.06 -5.69
C VAL A 65 5.70 -3.23 -4.95
N PRO A 66 6.02 -2.01 -5.41
CA PRO A 66 6.88 -1.11 -4.66
C PRO A 66 6.20 -0.69 -3.34
N VAL A 67 6.94 -0.86 -2.23
CA VAL A 67 6.54 -0.41 -0.89
C VAL A 67 7.52 0.67 -0.45
N TYR A 68 6.99 1.75 0.12
CA TYR A 68 7.76 2.90 0.59
C TYR A 68 7.43 3.21 2.04
N TYR A 69 8.47 3.61 2.78
CA TYR A 69 8.33 4.27 4.06
C TYR A 69 8.41 5.78 3.87
N GLN A 70 7.51 6.50 4.55
CA GLN A 70 7.48 7.95 4.61
C GLN A 70 7.61 8.37 6.07
N VAL A 71 8.69 9.10 6.36
CA VAL A 71 8.96 9.69 7.68
C VAL A 71 7.91 10.76 7.97
N LEU A 72 7.38 10.74 9.20
CA LEU A 72 6.46 11.75 9.71
C LEU A 72 7.16 13.09 9.80
N ARG A 73 6.47 14.16 9.40
CA ARG A 73 6.99 15.52 9.50
C ARG A 73 6.70 16.15 10.87
N ASN A 74 5.99 15.43 11.73
CA ASN A 74 5.48 15.90 13.02
C ASN A 74 4.65 17.17 12.86
N ASP A 75 3.87 17.25 11.78
CA ASP A 75 2.92 18.34 11.54
C ASP A 75 1.48 17.80 11.55
N ASP A 76 0.50 18.70 11.73
CA ASP A 76 -0.92 18.33 11.79
C ASP A 76 -1.46 17.77 10.47
N ARG A 77 -0.66 17.78 9.39
CA ARG A 77 -1.02 17.26 8.07
C ARG A 77 -0.50 15.86 7.83
N ASP A 78 0.25 15.28 8.79
CA ASP A 78 0.69 13.89 8.67
C ASP A 78 -0.55 12.97 8.55
N PRO A 79 -0.58 12.11 7.52
CA PRO A 79 -1.76 11.32 7.18
C PRO A 79 -2.04 10.27 8.25
N ARG A 80 -3.32 10.03 8.53
CA ARG A 80 -3.78 9.10 9.57
C ARG A 80 -4.90 8.20 9.08
N ASP A 81 -4.91 6.98 9.57
CA ASP A 81 -6.09 6.12 9.56
C ASP A 81 -6.75 6.11 10.95
N LYS A 82 -7.73 5.23 11.18
CA LYS A 82 -8.42 5.09 12.46
C LYS A 82 -7.52 4.61 13.62
N ASN A 83 -6.32 4.13 13.34
CA ASN A 83 -5.42 3.47 14.28
C ASN A 83 -4.13 4.24 14.55
N GLY A 84 -3.71 5.14 13.66
CA GLY A 84 -2.48 5.90 13.84
C GLY A 84 -2.03 6.60 12.56
N TYR A 85 -0.77 6.99 12.53
CA TYR A 85 -0.18 7.62 11.36
C TYR A 85 0.12 6.61 10.26
N ILE A 86 -0.18 6.99 9.03
CA ILE A 86 0.15 6.22 7.84
C ILE A 86 1.58 6.60 7.43
N THR A 87 2.50 5.66 7.64
CA THR A 87 3.91 5.81 7.28
C THR A 87 4.33 4.88 6.14
N GLY A 88 3.50 3.89 5.80
CA GLY A 88 3.74 2.96 4.70
C GLY A 88 2.87 3.27 3.49
N TYR A 89 3.42 3.12 2.29
CA TYR A 89 2.69 3.30 1.04
C TYR A 89 3.04 2.24 0.02
N VAL A 90 2.05 1.78 -0.75
CA VAL A 90 2.26 0.99 -1.96
C VAL A 90 2.08 1.86 -3.19
N ARG A 91 2.97 1.71 -4.18
CA ARG A 91 2.81 2.37 -5.48
C ARG A 91 2.21 1.40 -6.47
N ILE A 92 1.03 1.71 -6.97
CA ILE A 92 0.36 0.90 -8.00
C ILE A 92 0.37 1.61 -9.34
N SER A 93 0.30 0.84 -10.42
CA SER A 93 0.24 1.33 -11.80
C SER A 93 -0.61 0.42 -12.68
N HIS A 94 -1.41 0.99 -13.58
CA HIS A 94 -2.06 0.20 -14.61
C HIS A 94 -1.13 0.12 -15.84
N GLN A 95 -0.74 -1.10 -16.22
CA GLN A 95 0.04 -1.53 -17.42
C GLN A 95 1.52 -1.93 -17.23
N VAL A 96 2.23 -1.55 -16.17
CA VAL A 96 3.69 -1.83 -16.09
C VAL A 96 4.05 -3.08 -15.30
N TYR A 97 3.41 -3.31 -14.14
CA TYR A 97 3.85 -4.36 -13.20
C TYR A 97 2.75 -5.35 -12.82
N ASN A 98 1.49 -4.91 -12.73
CA ASN A 98 0.42 -5.70 -12.10
C ASN A 98 -0.91 -5.55 -12.85
N THR A 99 -1.70 -6.61 -12.79
CA THR A 99 -3.07 -6.70 -13.29
C THR A 99 -4.08 -6.35 -12.19
N VAL A 100 -5.36 -6.25 -12.55
CA VAL A 100 -6.46 -6.07 -11.59
C VAL A 100 -6.47 -7.19 -10.53
N ASP A 101 -6.23 -8.43 -10.95
CA ASP A 101 -6.23 -9.59 -10.07
C ASP A 101 -5.09 -9.54 -9.05
N ASP A 102 -3.94 -8.99 -9.43
CA ASP A 102 -2.81 -8.81 -8.50
C ASP A 102 -3.15 -7.81 -7.40
N TYR A 103 -3.92 -6.77 -7.70
CA TYR A 103 -4.40 -5.83 -6.68
C TYR A 103 -5.49 -6.42 -5.80
N GLN A 104 -6.33 -7.33 -6.31
CA GLN A 104 -7.24 -8.10 -5.46
C GLN A 104 -6.46 -9.03 -4.51
N LYS A 105 -5.41 -9.71 -5.00
CA LYS A 105 -4.53 -10.51 -4.14
C LYS A 105 -3.82 -9.65 -3.10
N LEU A 106 -3.33 -8.46 -3.49
CA LEU A 106 -2.70 -7.50 -2.57
C LEU A 106 -3.65 -7.07 -1.46
N LYS A 107 -4.89 -6.72 -1.82
CA LYS A 107 -5.95 -6.42 -0.86
C LYS A 107 -6.11 -7.53 0.16
N THR A 108 -6.28 -8.77 -0.32
CA THR A 108 -6.48 -9.95 0.53
C THR A 108 -5.27 -10.25 1.41
N ALA A 109 -4.05 -10.19 0.86
CA ALA A 109 -2.81 -10.46 1.60
C ALA A 109 -2.61 -9.47 2.74
N ILE A 110 -2.85 -8.17 2.50
CA ILE A 110 -2.77 -7.14 3.54
C ILE A 110 -3.87 -7.33 4.59
N ASN A 111 -5.11 -7.62 4.18
CA ASN A 111 -6.19 -7.88 5.14
C ASN A 111 -5.88 -9.09 6.03
N GLN A 112 -5.34 -10.17 5.45
CA GLN A 112 -4.93 -11.35 6.22
C GLN A 112 -3.83 -11.00 7.24
N LEU A 113 -2.84 -10.19 6.87
CA LEU A 113 -1.81 -9.74 7.82
C LEU A 113 -2.42 -8.96 8.99
N LEU A 114 -3.44 -8.13 8.73
CA LEU A 114 -4.14 -7.37 9.77
C LEU A 114 -4.99 -8.28 10.67
N GLU A 115 -5.66 -9.28 10.11
CA GLU A 115 -6.45 -10.27 10.86
C GLU A 115 -5.54 -11.15 11.74
N ASP A 116 -4.38 -11.54 11.22
CA ASP A 116 -3.35 -12.29 11.95
C ASP A 116 -2.64 -11.45 13.03
N GLY A 117 -2.87 -10.13 13.07
CA GLY A 117 -2.18 -9.21 13.98
C GLY A 117 -0.68 -9.09 13.71
N LYS A 118 -0.24 -9.40 12.48
CA LYS A 118 1.17 -9.34 12.09
C LYS A 118 1.59 -7.90 11.78
N ILE A 119 2.81 -7.58 12.16
CA ILE A 119 3.48 -6.30 11.86
C ILE A 119 4.70 -6.55 10.98
N CYS A 120 5.15 -5.53 10.25
CA CYS A 120 6.24 -5.64 9.29
C CYS A 120 7.52 -6.18 9.93
N SER A 121 7.91 -5.70 11.11
CA SER A 121 9.10 -6.17 11.84
C SER A 121 9.04 -7.63 12.30
N GLY A 122 7.85 -8.25 12.31
CA GLY A 122 7.63 -9.66 12.63
C GLY A 122 7.52 -10.57 11.40
N LEU A 123 7.57 -10.02 10.18
CA LEU A 123 7.55 -10.82 8.96
C LEU A 123 8.87 -11.59 8.79
N PRO A 124 8.84 -12.80 8.20
CA PRO A 124 10.04 -13.54 7.90
C PRO A 124 10.90 -12.77 6.89
N THR A 125 12.21 -12.78 7.12
CA THR A 125 13.22 -12.38 6.14
C THR A 125 13.70 -13.63 5.43
N GLU A 126 13.57 -13.67 4.10
CA GLU A 126 14.33 -14.63 3.27
C GLU A 126 15.83 -14.39 3.37
#